data_AF-A0A915YQ49-F1
#
_entry.id   AF-A0A915YQ49-F1
#
_cell.length_a   1.000
_cell.length_b   1.000
_cell.length_c   1.000
_cell.angle_alpha   90.00
_cell.angle_beta   90.00
_cell.angle_gamma   90.00
#
_symmetry.space_group_name_H-M   'P 1'
#
loop_
_entity.id
_entity.type
_entity.pdbx_description
1 polymer ?
#
loop_
_entity_poly.entity_id
_entity_poly.type
_entity_poly.pdbx_seq_one_letter_code
_entity_poly.pdbx_strand_id
1 'polypeptide(L)'
;MAEISSGKPPFYDKKHDLSLALAICNGLRPEFGKGTPEFYKKLAYKCTNANSNERPTAKELLDRIDFWNDSNYNPHGDEVEEFGYKGKEIRAAFEEADKEIPNISTLYKKNSDAVYTSRAFTFSNLLPKPVNSSIITSYINEENNKDCDSQLVDLEVSNSIQLRDTTIDENSDDDY
;
A
#
# COMPACT_ATOMS: atom_id res chain seq x y z
N MET A 1 3.41 -1.21 -9.29
CA MET A 1 2.44 -2.18 -8.74
C MET A 1 1.08 -1.54 -8.48
N ALA A 2 0.94 -0.57 -7.57
CA ALA A 2 -0.35 0.07 -7.31
C ALA A 2 -1.02 0.72 -8.55
N GLU A 3 -0.24 1.37 -9.43
CA GLU A 3 -0.77 1.96 -10.68
C GLU A 3 -1.36 0.90 -11.63
N ILE A 4 -0.67 -0.23 -11.79
CA ILE A 4 -1.16 -1.38 -12.60
C ILE A 4 -2.48 -1.91 -12.04
N SER A 5 -2.55 -2.04 -10.71
CA SER A 5 -3.71 -2.58 -10.01
C SER A 5 -4.92 -1.62 -10.01
N SER A 6 -4.70 -0.31 -9.89
CA SER A 6 -5.77 0.70 -9.78
C SER A 6 -6.12 1.39 -11.10
N GLY A 7 -5.25 1.29 -12.11
CA GLY A 7 -5.34 2.05 -13.35
C GLY A 7 -5.15 3.56 -13.18
N LYS A 8 -4.69 4.04 -12.02
CA LYS A 8 -4.52 5.46 -11.71
C LYS A 8 -3.11 5.76 -11.21
N PRO A 9 -2.51 6.88 -11.65
CA PRO A 9 -1.24 7.30 -11.10
C PRO A 9 -1.30 7.51 -9.59
N PRO A 10 -0.28 7.08 -8.82
CA PRO A 10 -0.23 7.33 -7.39
C PRO A 10 -0.41 8.81 -7.07
N PHE A 11 -1.30 9.10 -6.10
CA PHE A 11 -1.55 10.45 -5.58
C PHE A 11 -2.00 11.49 -6.63
N TYR A 12 -2.67 11.05 -7.70
CA TYR A 12 -3.13 11.91 -8.81
C TYR A 12 -3.96 13.12 -8.41
N ASP A 13 -4.66 13.04 -7.29
CA ASP A 13 -5.55 14.06 -6.74
C ASP A 13 -4.82 15.06 -5.84
N LYS A 14 -3.56 14.81 -5.49
CA LYS A 14 -2.78 15.62 -4.54
C LYS A 14 -1.77 16.50 -5.25
N LYS A 15 -1.46 17.64 -4.62
CA LYS A 15 -0.31 18.45 -5.02
C LYS A 15 0.95 17.66 -4.72
N HIS A 16 1.91 17.64 -5.64
CA HIS A 16 3.21 17.04 -5.38
C HIS A 16 4.09 18.11 -4.72
N ASP A 17 4.05 18.22 -3.41
CA ASP A 17 4.78 19.22 -2.63
C ASP A 17 5.36 18.61 -1.34
N LEU A 18 5.89 19.46 -0.46
CA LEU A 18 6.45 19.04 0.83
C LEU A 18 5.42 18.32 1.69
N SER A 19 4.15 18.74 1.65
CA SER A 19 3.08 18.13 2.45
C SER A 19 2.84 16.67 2.05
N LEU A 20 2.79 16.39 0.73
CA LEU A 20 2.67 15.01 0.25
C LEU A 20 3.90 14.18 0.62
N ALA A 21 5.10 14.74 0.48
CA ALA A 21 6.33 14.04 0.85
C ALA A 21 6.40 13.70 2.34
N LEU A 22 6.01 14.63 3.22
CA LEU A 22 5.90 14.39 4.66
C LEU A 22 4.88 13.27 4.96
N ALA A 23 3.72 13.29 4.30
CA ALA A 23 2.73 12.23 4.45
C ALA A 23 3.29 10.85 4.05
N ILE A 24 4.05 10.78 2.95
CA ILE A 24 4.70 9.54 2.49
C ILE A 24 5.77 9.07 3.50
N CYS A 25 6.59 9.98 4.02
CA CYS A 25 7.54 9.65 5.08
C CYS A 25 6.81 9.14 6.34
N ASN A 26 5.62 9.66 6.63
CA ASN A 26 4.78 9.20 7.75
C ASN A 26 3.93 7.96 7.42
N GLY A 27 4.26 7.24 6.35
CA GLY A 27 3.66 5.95 6.03
C GLY A 27 2.51 5.99 5.02
N LEU A 28 2.12 7.16 4.49
CA LEU A 28 1.12 7.19 3.40
C LEU A 28 1.63 6.35 2.21
N ARG A 29 0.77 5.48 1.68
CA ARG A 29 1.05 4.65 0.50
C ARG A 29 -0.12 4.74 -0.50
N PRO A 30 0.12 4.46 -1.79
CA PRO A 30 -0.94 4.41 -2.78
C PRO A 30 -1.92 3.28 -2.48
N GLU A 31 -3.17 3.49 -2.88
CA GLU A 31 -4.23 2.49 -2.77
C GLU A 31 -4.20 1.53 -3.97
N PHE A 32 -4.75 0.33 -3.77
CA PHE A 32 -4.88 -0.70 -4.80
C PHE A 32 -6.30 -0.71 -5.37
N GLY A 33 -6.45 -1.15 -6.61
CA GLY A 33 -7.76 -1.40 -7.21
C GLY A 33 -8.52 -2.51 -6.49
N LYS A 34 -9.85 -2.47 -6.60
CA LYS A 34 -10.73 -3.53 -6.12
C LYS A 34 -10.34 -4.87 -6.76
N GLY A 35 -10.39 -5.95 -5.97
CA GLY A 35 -10.04 -7.30 -6.46
C GLY A 35 -8.53 -7.60 -6.53
N THR A 36 -7.66 -6.64 -6.21
CA THR A 36 -6.21 -6.90 -6.21
C THR A 36 -5.85 -8.04 -5.25
N PRO A 37 -5.15 -9.10 -5.70
CA PRO A 37 -4.81 -10.24 -4.86
C PRO A 37 -3.95 -9.88 -3.65
N GLU A 38 -4.14 -10.57 -2.53
CA GLU A 38 -3.44 -10.27 -1.27
C GLU A 38 -1.92 -10.51 -1.35
N PHE A 39 -1.47 -11.57 -2.03
CA PHE A 39 -0.04 -11.80 -2.24
C PHE A 39 0.63 -10.69 -3.08
N TYR A 40 -0.14 -10.06 -3.98
CA TYR A 40 0.33 -8.94 -4.79
C TYR A 40 0.48 -7.67 -3.94
N LYS A 41 -0.53 -7.37 -3.10
CA LYS A 41 -0.44 -6.26 -2.12
C LYS A 41 0.73 -6.46 -1.18
N LYS A 42 0.90 -7.67 -0.65
CA LYS A 42 2.01 -8.04 0.23
C LYS A 42 3.37 -7.76 -0.41
N LEU A 43 3.58 -8.19 -1.65
CA LEU A 43 4.81 -7.88 -2.39
C LEU A 43 4.98 -6.37 -2.60
N ALA A 44 3.93 -5.67 -2.99
CA ALA A 44 3.95 -4.23 -3.21
C ALA A 44 4.29 -3.43 -1.94
N TYR A 45 3.75 -3.84 -0.80
CA TYR A 45 4.10 -3.27 0.50
C TYR A 45 5.54 -3.58 0.88
N LYS A 46 6.03 -4.80 0.65
CA LYS A 46 7.44 -5.16 0.88
C LYS A 46 8.40 -4.30 0.05
N CYS A 47 8.08 -4.02 -1.22
CA CYS A 47 8.85 -3.11 -2.07
C CYS A 47 8.87 -1.65 -1.58
N THR A 48 7.91 -1.24 -0.75
CA THR A 48 7.78 0.12 -0.23
C THR A 48 8.09 0.23 1.27
N ASN A 49 8.77 -0.78 1.82
CA ASN A 49 9.24 -0.79 3.20
C ASN A 49 10.16 0.42 3.46
N ALA A 50 9.94 1.09 4.59
CA ALA A 50 10.75 2.21 5.04
C ALA A 50 12.21 1.79 5.27
N ASN A 51 12.45 0.58 5.77
CA ASN A 51 13.79 -0.01 5.82
C ASN A 51 14.16 -0.55 4.44
N SER A 52 15.19 0.03 3.83
CA SER A 52 15.66 -0.40 2.50
C SER A 52 16.18 -1.83 2.47
N ASN A 53 16.69 -2.35 3.59
CA ASN A 53 17.23 -3.70 3.67
C ASN A 53 16.14 -4.79 3.66
N GLU A 54 14.91 -4.42 3.98
CA GLU A 54 13.74 -5.32 3.98
C GLU A 54 13.03 -5.37 2.61
N ARG A 55 13.49 -4.54 1.65
CA ARG A 55 12.93 -4.54 0.30
C ARG A 55 13.50 -5.70 -0.49
N PRO A 56 12.71 -6.38 -1.34
CA PRO A 56 13.24 -7.40 -2.21
C PRO A 56 14.21 -6.77 -3.21
N THR A 57 15.24 -7.53 -3.56
CA THR A 57 16.10 -7.24 -4.69
C THR A 57 15.31 -7.33 -6.00
N ALA A 58 15.84 -6.72 -7.06
CA ALA A 58 15.25 -6.84 -8.39
C ALA A 58 15.17 -8.30 -8.86
N LYS A 59 16.13 -9.15 -8.47
CA LYS A 59 16.13 -10.57 -8.79
C LYS A 59 14.99 -11.31 -8.09
N GLU A 60 14.82 -11.13 -6.78
CA GLU A 60 13.71 -11.77 -6.04
C GLU A 60 12.33 -11.32 -6.55
N LEU A 61 12.22 -10.05 -6.97
CA LEU A 61 11.01 -9.54 -7.59
C LEU A 61 10.73 -10.21 -8.94
N LEU A 62 11.75 -10.38 -9.77
CA LEU A 62 11.65 -11.08 -11.06
C LEU A 62 11.25 -12.54 -10.86
N ASP A 63 11.97 -13.28 -10.03
CA ASP A 63 11.72 -14.70 -9.78
C ASP A 63 10.26 -14.94 -9.32
N ARG A 64 9.71 -14.04 -8.49
CA ARG A 64 8.31 -14.13 -8.03
C ARG A 64 7.30 -13.80 -9.13
N ILE A 65 7.57 -12.80 -9.98
CA ILE A 65 6.70 -12.46 -11.12
C ILE A 65 6.72 -13.59 -12.15
N ASP A 66 7.88 -14.20 -12.41
CA ASP A 66 8.03 -15.33 -13.32
C ASP A 66 7.24 -16.55 -12.81
N PHE A 67 7.33 -16.86 -11.51
CA PHE A 67 6.50 -17.91 -10.90
C PHE A 67 4.99 -17.65 -11.08
N TRP A 68 4.53 -16.41 -10.90
CA TRP A 68 3.13 -16.05 -11.14
C TRP A 68 2.74 -16.19 -12.61
N ASN A 69 3.62 -15.79 -13.51
CA ASN A 69 3.42 -15.92 -14.94
C ASN A 69 3.30 -17.40 -15.32
N ASP A 70 4.26 -18.22 -14.91
CA ASP A 70 4.28 -19.67 -15.19
C ASP A 70 3.05 -20.38 -14.64
N SER A 71 2.59 -20.00 -13.45
CA SER A 71 1.36 -20.53 -12.83
C SER A 71 0.10 -20.28 -13.67
N ASN A 72 0.07 -19.20 -14.45
CA ASN A 72 -1.06 -18.86 -15.33
C ASN A 72 -1.01 -19.62 -16.68
N TYR A 73 0.19 -19.91 -17.21
CA TYR A 73 0.34 -20.52 -18.54
C TYR A 73 0.57 -22.03 -18.51
N ASN A 74 1.02 -22.59 -17.38
CA ASN A 74 1.33 -24.01 -17.26
C ASN A 74 0.46 -24.70 -16.19
N PRO A 75 -0.67 -25.34 -16.56
CA PRO A 75 -1.53 -26.04 -15.62
C PRO A 75 -0.87 -27.27 -14.98
N HIS A 76 0.29 -27.73 -15.49
CA HIS A 76 1.08 -28.76 -14.82
C HIS A 76 1.87 -28.24 -13.61
N GLY A 77 1.94 -26.91 -13.42
CA GLY A 77 2.59 -26.24 -12.29
C GLY A 77 1.69 -26.03 -11.07
N ASP A 78 0.45 -26.52 -11.08
CA ASP A 78 -0.56 -26.28 -10.04
C ASP A 78 -0.14 -26.69 -8.63
N GLU A 79 0.68 -27.74 -8.54
CA GLU A 79 1.17 -28.30 -7.29
C GLU A 79 2.54 -27.74 -6.88
N VAL A 80 3.20 -26.97 -7.75
CA VAL A 80 4.45 -26.28 -7.38
C VAL A 80 4.13 -25.22 -6.34
N GLU A 81 4.82 -25.30 -5.22
CA GLU A 81 4.72 -24.35 -4.12
C GLU A 81 6.02 -23.56 -4.02
N GLU A 82 5.95 -22.27 -4.32
CA GLU A 82 7.07 -21.34 -4.19
C GLU A 82 6.60 -20.05 -3.53
N PHE A 83 7.51 -19.40 -2.80
CA PHE A 83 7.23 -18.17 -2.06
C PHE A 83 6.04 -18.29 -1.07
N GLY A 84 5.70 -19.52 -0.67
CA GLY A 84 4.61 -19.84 0.25
C GLY A 84 3.21 -19.81 -0.38
N TYR A 85 3.12 -19.96 -1.71
CA TYR A 85 1.87 -20.05 -2.46
C TYR A 85 1.94 -21.18 -3.50
N LYS A 86 0.81 -21.85 -3.74
CA LYS A 86 0.71 -22.85 -4.82
C LYS A 86 0.33 -22.18 -6.13
N GLY A 87 0.85 -22.68 -7.24
CA GLY A 87 0.55 -22.11 -8.57
C GLY A 87 -0.95 -22.02 -8.85
N LYS A 88 -1.74 -23.03 -8.46
CA LYS A 88 -3.20 -23.01 -8.59
C LYS A 88 -3.90 -21.90 -7.80
N GLU A 89 -3.36 -21.54 -6.62
CA GLU A 89 -3.91 -20.47 -5.78
C GLU A 89 -3.64 -19.11 -6.40
N ILE A 90 -2.41 -18.93 -6.93
CA ILE A 90 -2.04 -17.72 -7.66
C ILE A 90 -2.93 -17.53 -8.88
N ARG A 91 -3.11 -18.57 -9.70
CA ARG A 91 -3.97 -18.51 -10.89
C ARG A 91 -5.41 -18.17 -10.51
N ALA A 92 -6.01 -18.90 -9.56
CA ALA A 92 -7.39 -18.66 -9.14
C ALA A 92 -7.61 -17.23 -8.61
N ALA A 93 -6.64 -16.68 -7.88
CA ALA A 93 -6.71 -15.32 -7.38
C ALA A 93 -6.61 -14.26 -8.49
N PHE A 94 -5.79 -14.49 -9.53
CA PHE A 94 -5.76 -13.60 -10.71
C PHE A 94 -7.03 -13.73 -11.55
N GLU A 95 -7.56 -14.94 -11.74
CA GLU A 95 -8.85 -15.15 -12.42
C GLU A 95 -10.00 -14.42 -11.71
N GLU A 96 -9.98 -14.36 -10.38
CA GLU A 96 -10.96 -13.57 -9.62
C GLU A 96 -10.73 -12.07 -9.78
N ALA A 97 -9.47 -11.62 -9.74
CA ALA A 97 -9.13 -10.21 -9.94
C ALA A 97 -9.55 -9.71 -11.34
N ASP A 98 -9.42 -10.56 -12.37
CA ASP A 98 -9.79 -10.24 -13.75
C ASP A 98 -11.29 -9.94 -13.89
N LYS A 99 -12.14 -10.55 -13.07
CA LYS A 99 -13.59 -10.27 -13.04
C LYS A 99 -13.90 -8.85 -12.58
N GLU A 100 -13.01 -8.24 -11.79
CA GLU A 100 -13.17 -6.86 -11.30
C GLU A 100 -12.63 -5.82 -12.26
N ILE A 101 -11.76 -6.17 -13.23
CA ILE A 101 -11.15 -5.23 -14.19
C ILE A 101 -12.19 -4.32 -14.88
N PRO A 102 -13.33 -4.84 -15.40
CA PRO A 102 -14.34 -3.99 -16.02
C PRO A 102 -14.97 -2.96 -15.07
N ASN A 103 -14.92 -3.21 -13.75
CA ASN A 103 -15.46 -2.34 -12.72
C ASN A 103 -14.45 -1.32 -12.20
N ILE A 104 -13.15 -1.45 -12.54
CA ILE A 104 -12.11 -0.52 -12.11
C ILE A 104 -12.21 0.75 -12.97
N SER A 105 -12.69 1.83 -12.37
CA SER A 105 -12.68 3.14 -13.02
C SER A 105 -11.24 3.64 -13.17
N THR A 106 -10.78 3.80 -14.40
CA THR A 106 -9.48 4.42 -14.74
C THR A 106 -9.57 5.93 -14.90
N LEU A 107 -10.78 6.51 -14.82
CA LEU A 107 -10.95 7.95 -14.87
C LEU A 107 -10.46 8.59 -13.57
N TYR A 108 -9.65 9.63 -13.71
CA TYR A 108 -9.12 10.37 -12.58
C TYR A 108 -9.02 11.86 -12.90
N LYS A 109 -9.28 12.69 -11.88
CA LYS A 109 -9.09 14.14 -11.96
C LYS A 109 -7.71 14.48 -11.42
N LYS A 110 -6.77 14.73 -12.34
CA LYS A 110 -5.41 15.11 -11.98
C LYS A 110 -5.38 16.49 -11.31
N ASN A 111 -4.68 16.61 -10.20
CA ASN A 111 -4.31 17.89 -9.61
C ASN A 111 -3.35 18.64 -10.56
N SER A 112 -3.54 19.94 -10.77
CA SER A 112 -2.68 20.73 -11.65
C SER A 112 -1.21 20.75 -11.18
N ASP A 113 -1.00 20.63 -9.87
CA ASP A 113 0.32 20.64 -9.24
C ASP A 113 0.89 19.22 -9.05
N ALA A 114 0.22 18.18 -9.60
CA ALA A 114 0.76 16.83 -9.66
C ALA A 114 1.79 16.70 -10.79
N VAL A 115 3.04 16.41 -10.43
CA VAL A 115 4.17 16.30 -11.35
C VAL A 115 4.66 14.85 -11.42
N TYR A 116 4.55 14.24 -12.60
CA TYR A 116 4.99 12.87 -12.88
C TYR A 116 6.26 12.80 -13.73
N THR A 117 6.80 13.96 -14.09
CA THR A 117 8.10 14.09 -14.73
C THR A 117 9.18 14.29 -13.68
N SER A 118 10.41 13.91 -14.00
CA SER A 118 11.56 14.12 -13.11
C SER A 118 11.75 15.61 -12.78
N ARG A 119 12.07 15.92 -11.52
CA ARG A 119 12.45 17.26 -11.04
C ARG A 119 13.28 17.17 -9.77
N ALA A 120 14.05 18.21 -9.48
CA ALA A 120 14.80 18.31 -8.23
C ALA A 120 13.86 18.47 -7.02
N PHE A 121 14.10 17.71 -5.96
CA PHE A 121 13.42 17.88 -4.67
C PHE A 121 14.19 18.89 -3.82
N THR A 122 13.60 20.04 -3.56
CA THR A 122 14.26 21.17 -2.85
C THR A 122 14.14 21.11 -1.33
N PHE A 123 13.38 20.15 -0.80
CA PHE A 123 13.04 20.07 0.62
C PHE A 123 13.51 18.76 1.30
N SER A 124 14.49 18.06 0.72
CA SER A 124 15.03 16.81 1.28
C SER A 124 15.52 16.96 2.73
N ASN A 125 16.10 18.11 3.07
CA ASN A 125 16.62 18.40 4.41
C ASN A 125 15.52 18.62 5.47
N LEU A 126 14.25 18.71 5.05
CA LEU A 126 13.10 18.91 5.93
C LEU A 126 12.33 17.61 6.21
N LEU A 127 12.70 16.51 5.54
CA LEU A 127 11.96 15.25 5.63
C LEU A 127 12.44 14.42 6.82
N PRO A 128 11.53 13.83 7.62
CA PRO A 128 11.90 12.88 8.65
C PRO A 128 12.33 11.55 8.02
N LYS A 129 12.92 10.68 8.85
CA LYS A 129 13.14 9.29 8.46
C LYS A 129 11.78 8.64 8.13
N PRO A 130 11.66 7.93 7.00
CA PRO A 130 10.40 7.30 6.64
C PRO A 130 10.05 6.19 7.65
N VAL A 131 8.76 6.00 7.89
CA VAL A 131 8.20 4.93 8.71
C VAL A 131 7.21 4.09 7.90
N ASN A 132 6.99 2.85 8.33
CA ASN A 132 5.97 1.98 7.76
C ASN A 132 4.57 2.40 8.25
N SER A 133 3.57 2.26 7.39
CA SER A 133 2.18 2.33 7.85
C SER A 133 1.82 1.12 8.70
N SER A 134 0.74 1.23 9.47
CA SER A 134 0.14 0.09 10.18
C SER A 134 -0.12 -1.09 9.24
N ILE A 135 -0.60 -0.81 8.01
CA ILE A 135 -0.84 -1.83 6.99
C ILE A 135 0.47 -2.56 6.62
N ILE A 136 1.55 -1.83 6.32
CA ILE A 136 2.82 -2.48 5.99
C ILE A 136 3.29 -3.37 7.16
N THR A 137 3.16 -2.88 8.39
CA THR A 137 3.55 -3.62 9.60
C THR A 137 2.75 -4.91 9.77
N SER A 138 1.44 -4.92 9.49
CA SER A 138 0.64 -6.15 9.58
C SER A 138 1.12 -7.22 8.58
N TYR A 139 1.34 -6.83 7.32
CA TYR A 139 1.84 -7.75 6.30
C TYR A 139 3.24 -8.32 6.59
N ILE A 140 4.13 -7.52 7.20
CA ILE A 140 5.48 -7.96 7.59
C ILE A 140 5.39 -8.96 8.75
N ASN A 141 4.58 -8.65 9.76
CA ASN A 141 4.44 -9.52 10.92
C ASN A 141 3.86 -10.90 10.56
N GLU A 142 2.97 -10.96 9.55
CA GLU A 142 2.46 -12.21 9.00
C GLU A 142 3.52 -13.07 8.27
N GLU A 143 4.59 -12.48 7.70
CA GLU A 143 5.71 -13.28 7.15
C GLU A 143 6.58 -13.87 8.26
N ASN A 144 6.85 -13.08 9.30
CA ASN A 144 7.74 -13.49 10.40
C ASN A 144 7.09 -14.52 11.34
N ASN A 145 5.75 -14.56 11.41
CA ASN A 145 5.02 -15.55 12.21
C ASN A 145 4.74 -16.87 11.48
N LYS A 146 5.23 -17.07 10.24
CA LYS A 146 5.19 -18.41 9.61
C LYS A 146 6.17 -19.41 10.22
N ASP A 147 7.02 -18.98 11.16
CA ASP A 147 7.96 -19.84 11.90
C ASP A 147 7.66 -19.91 13.41
N CYS A 148 6.46 -19.47 13.84
CA CYS A 148 6.07 -19.62 15.24
C CYS A 148 4.60 -20.03 15.38
N ASP A 149 4.42 -21.03 16.22
CA ASP A 149 3.21 -21.80 16.46
C ASP A 149 1.97 -20.92 16.70
N SER A 150 0.84 -21.44 16.25
CA SER A 150 -0.49 -20.85 16.30
C SER A 150 -0.84 -20.13 17.62
N GLN A 151 -1.27 -18.87 17.51
CA GLN A 151 -2.38 -18.30 18.29
C GLN A 151 -2.85 -16.96 17.73
N LEU A 152 -4.09 -16.98 17.21
CA LEU A 152 -4.90 -15.81 16.88
C LEU A 152 -5.11 -14.96 18.14
N VAL A 153 -4.96 -13.65 18.02
CA VAL A 153 -5.57 -12.70 18.96
C VAL A 153 -6.18 -11.56 18.17
N ASP A 154 -7.51 -11.47 18.28
CA ASP A 154 -8.37 -10.43 17.74
C ASP A 154 -7.92 -9.04 18.23
N LEU A 155 -7.74 -8.11 17.30
CA LEU A 155 -7.63 -6.69 17.60
C LEU A 155 -8.84 -5.96 17.01
N GLU A 156 -9.91 -5.93 17.80
CA GLU A 156 -11.00 -4.95 17.66
C GLU A 156 -10.40 -3.54 17.73
N VAL A 157 -10.38 -2.84 16.60
CA VAL A 157 -10.07 -1.42 16.56
C VAL A 157 -11.31 -0.66 17.02
N SER A 158 -11.31 -0.23 18.28
CA SER A 158 -12.27 0.74 18.80
C SER A 158 -12.07 2.08 18.11
N ASN A 159 -12.98 2.43 17.21
CA ASN A 159 -13.12 3.79 16.69
C ASN A 159 -13.83 4.67 17.73
N SER A 160 -13.09 5.56 18.37
CA SER A 160 -13.65 6.66 19.16
C SER A 160 -12.93 7.97 18.86
N ILE A 161 -13.19 8.51 17.67
CA ILE A 161 -13.03 9.94 17.42
C ILE A 161 -14.34 10.61 17.84
N GLN A 162 -14.38 11.22 19.02
CA GLN A 162 -15.42 12.21 19.32
C GLN A 162 -15.00 13.55 18.74
N LEU A 163 -15.67 13.96 17.66
CA LEU A 163 -15.79 15.37 17.31
C LEU A 163 -16.48 16.10 18.48
N ARG A 164 -15.89 17.18 18.97
CA ARG A 164 -16.63 18.27 19.59
C ARG A 164 -16.18 19.57 18.96
N ASP A 165 -17.11 20.14 18.19
CA ASP A 165 -17.07 21.50 17.68
C ASP A 165 -17.63 22.47 18.71
N THR A 166 -17.02 23.67 18.75
CA THR A 166 -17.57 24.99 19.16
C THR A 166 -17.99 25.15 20.64
N THR A 167 -17.74 26.26 21.36
CA THR A 167 -17.69 27.70 21.03
C THR A 167 -16.74 28.45 21.99
N ILE A 168 -16.05 29.48 21.51
CA ILE A 168 -15.38 30.49 22.34
C ILE A 168 -16.43 31.52 22.75
N ASP A 169 -16.61 31.72 24.06
CA ASP A 169 -17.40 32.79 24.65
C ASP A 169 -16.38 33.85 25.13
N GLU A 170 -16.32 34.99 24.46
CA GLU A 170 -15.60 36.17 24.95
C GLU A 170 -16.57 37.00 25.82
N ASN A 171 -16.42 36.89 27.13
CA ASN A 171 -16.84 37.93 28.07
C ASN A 171 -15.65 38.22 28.99
N SER A 172 -15.01 39.37 28.78
CA SER A 172 -14.16 40.01 29.79
C SER A 172 -14.90 41.25 30.28
N ASP A 173 -15.37 41.16 31.52
CA ASP A 173 -15.76 42.28 32.36
C ASP A 173 -14.53 43.16 32.66
N ASP A 174 -14.66 44.47 32.50
CA ASP A 174 -13.81 45.46 33.16
C ASP A 174 -14.72 46.51 33.83
N ASP A 175 -14.82 46.40 35.16
CA ASP A 175 -15.42 47.35 36.08
C ASP A 175 -14.28 48.02 36.87
N TYR A 176 -13.92 49.27 36.53
CA TYR A 176 -13.73 50.46 37.42
C TYR A 176 -13.07 51.64 36.69
#